data_AF-A0A066ZRG0-F1
#
_entry.id   AF-A0A066ZRG0-F1
#
_cell.length_a   1.000
_cell.length_b   1.000
_cell.length_c   1.000
_cell.angle_alpha   90.00
_cell.angle_beta   90.00
_cell.angle_gamma   90.00
#
_symmetry.space_group_name_H-M   'P 1'
#
loop_
_entity.id
_entity.type
_entity.pdbx_description
1 polymer ?
#
loop_
_entity_poly.entity_id
_entity_poly.type
_entity_poly.pdbx_seq_one_letter_code
_entity_poly.pdbx_strand_id
1 'polypeptide(L)'
;MEKLQEAGATIQRLSEDMPQAVGNFMAFIAAAEQPGALEEKTKHLMLLSLAVAFQCSWCIAVHVKDCVDAKATKEEMLEAAMMAVVMGGGPKLMYIDLVYEEMDKYFK
;
A
#
# COMPACT_ATOMS: atom_id res chain seq x y z
N MET A 1 12.43 1.69 -0.93
CA MET A 1 13.00 1.24 0.35
C MET A 1 12.99 2.36 1.39
N GLU A 2 13.40 3.58 1.07
CA GLU A 2 13.38 4.73 2.00
C GLU A 2 12.01 4.98 2.65
N LYS A 3 10.94 5.19 1.86
CA LYS A 3 9.58 5.42 2.38
C LYS A 3 9.04 4.27 3.25
N LEU A 4 9.35 3.03 2.87
CA LEU A 4 8.96 1.86 3.66
C LEU A 4 9.66 1.85 5.03
N GLN A 5 10.95 2.21 5.07
CA GLN A 5 11.72 2.32 6.31
C GLN A 5 11.20 3.47 7.19
N GLU A 6 10.88 4.62 6.61
CA GLU A 6 10.27 5.76 7.32
C GLU A 6 8.92 5.40 7.96
N ALA A 7 8.07 4.68 7.23
CA ALA A 7 6.79 4.21 7.74
C ALA A 7 6.99 3.27 8.95
N GLY A 8 7.89 2.30 8.81
CA GLY A 8 8.25 1.38 9.90
C GLY A 8 8.82 2.09 11.13
N ALA A 9 9.72 3.06 10.92
CA ALA A 9 10.29 3.87 12.00
C ALA A 9 9.22 4.68 12.75
N THR A 10 8.26 5.26 12.02
CA THR A 10 7.15 6.00 12.61
C THR A 10 6.27 5.09 13.47
N ILE A 11 5.92 3.91 12.96
CA ILE A 11 5.15 2.90 13.69
C ILE A 11 5.90 2.44 14.95
N GLN A 12 7.20 2.18 14.84
CA GLN A 12 8.02 1.74 15.97
C GLN A 12 8.05 2.80 17.07
N ARG A 13 8.29 4.07 16.72
CA ARG A 13 8.28 5.15 17.69
C ARG A 13 6.92 5.28 18.39
N LEU A 14 5.82 5.18 17.63
CA LEU A 14 4.49 5.23 18.22
C LEU A 14 4.17 4.01 19.09
N SER A 15 4.74 2.84 18.80
CA SER A 15 4.52 1.64 19.60
C SER A 15 5.23 1.68 20.95
N GLU A 16 6.32 2.44 21.07
CA GLU A 16 6.98 2.74 22.35
C GLU A 16 6.10 3.63 23.24
N ASP A 17 5.46 4.64 22.65
CA ASP A 17 4.61 5.60 23.38
C ASP A 17 3.19 5.05 23.65
N MET A 18 2.62 4.27 22.72
CA MET A 18 1.23 3.80 22.74
C MET A 18 1.10 2.31 22.39
N PRO A 19 1.74 1.39 23.13
CA PRO A 19 1.89 -0.02 22.75
C PRO A 19 0.54 -0.74 22.57
N GLN A 20 -0.44 -0.52 23.44
CA GLN A 20 -1.73 -1.18 23.35
C GLN A 20 -2.53 -0.70 22.12
N ALA A 21 -2.51 0.60 21.83
CA ALA A 21 -3.25 1.16 20.71
C ALA A 21 -2.66 0.70 19.37
N VAL A 22 -1.33 0.77 19.22
CA VAL A 22 -0.64 0.29 18.02
C VAL A 22 -0.79 -1.22 17.86
N GLY A 23 -0.66 -1.99 18.95
CA GLY A 23 -0.86 -3.44 18.92
C GLY A 23 -2.26 -3.83 18.44
N ASN A 24 -3.30 -3.18 18.95
CA ASN A 24 -4.68 -3.41 18.52
C ASN A 24 -4.90 -3.03 17.05
N PHE A 25 -4.33 -1.90 16.61
CA PHE A 25 -4.43 -1.47 15.22
C PHE A 25 -3.74 -2.46 14.27
N MET A 26 -2.53 -2.92 14.60
CA MET A 26 -1.81 -3.91 13.79
C MET A 26 -2.53 -5.26 13.74
N ALA A 27 -3.13 -5.69 14.85
CA ALA A 27 -3.95 -6.89 14.87
C ALA A 27 -5.18 -6.76 13.95
N PHE A 28 -5.82 -5.59 13.91
CA PHE A 28 -6.91 -5.31 12.99
C PHE A 28 -6.46 -5.37 11.52
N ILE A 29 -5.37 -4.69 11.17
CA ILE A 29 -4.81 -4.70 9.81
C ILE A 29 -4.50 -6.14 9.37
N ALA A 30 -3.75 -6.89 10.19
CA ALA A 30 -3.40 -8.27 9.90
C ALA A 30 -4.65 -9.14 9.66
N ALA A 31 -5.70 -8.99 10.48
CA ALA A 31 -6.94 -9.74 10.32
C ALA A 31 -7.74 -9.32 9.07
N ALA A 32 -7.77 -8.03 8.74
CA ALA A 32 -8.49 -7.51 7.58
C ALA A 32 -7.83 -7.92 6.25
N GLU A 33 -6.51 -8.04 6.23
CA GLU A 33 -5.72 -8.38 5.04
C GLU A 33 -5.61 -9.89 4.79
N GLN A 34 -5.87 -10.75 5.79
CA GLN A 34 -5.88 -12.21 5.60
C GLN A 34 -6.80 -12.63 4.43
N PRO A 35 -6.41 -13.64 3.62
CA PRO A 35 -7.27 -14.16 2.57
C PRO A 35 -8.60 -14.71 3.13
N GLY A 36 -9.67 -14.54 2.36
CA GLY A 36 -11.02 -14.99 2.71
C GLY A 36 -11.88 -15.11 1.46
N ALA A 37 -13.04 -14.44 1.44
CA ALA A 37 -13.86 -14.34 0.22
C ALA A 37 -13.15 -13.60 -0.92
N LEU A 38 -12.16 -12.76 -0.59
CA LEU A 38 -11.20 -12.17 -1.52
C LEU A 38 -9.82 -12.72 -1.20
N GLU A 39 -9.07 -13.03 -2.25
CA GLU A 39 -7.67 -13.43 -2.13
C GLU A 39 -6.82 -12.26 -1.62
N GLU A 40 -5.70 -12.57 -0.98
CA GLU A 40 -4.76 -11.59 -0.44
C GLU A 40 -4.28 -10.60 -1.52
N LYS A 41 -3.92 -11.11 -2.71
CA LYS A 41 -3.53 -10.28 -3.86
C LYS A 41 -4.59 -9.24 -4.21
N THR A 42 -5.87 -9.65 -4.26
CA THR A 42 -6.98 -8.75 -4.58
C THR A 42 -7.10 -7.64 -3.54
N LYS A 43 -6.93 -7.96 -2.25
CA LYS A 43 -6.98 -6.97 -1.18
C LYS A 43 -5.84 -5.97 -1.29
N HIS A 44 -4.61 -6.41 -1.54
CA HIS A 44 -3.46 -5.52 -1.69
C HIS A 44 -3.56 -4.62 -2.93
N LEU A 45 -4.12 -5.12 -4.04
CA LEU A 45 -4.43 -4.29 -5.20
C LEU A 45 -5.46 -3.20 -4.87
N MET A 46 -6.52 -3.53 -4.12
CA MET A 46 -7.49 -2.54 -3.63
C MET A 46 -6.82 -1.51 -2.72
N LEU A 47 -5.98 -1.94 -1.80
CA LEU A 47 -5.25 -1.07 -0.87
C LEU A 47 -4.26 -0.15 -1.60
N LEU A 48 -3.59 -0.63 -2.66
CA LEU A 48 -2.77 0.21 -3.54
C LEU A 48 -3.60 1.31 -4.21
N SER A 49 -4.77 0.97 -4.76
CA SER A 49 -5.69 1.98 -5.31
C SER A 49 -6.11 3.00 -4.26
N LEU A 50 -6.40 2.56 -3.03
CA LEU A 50 -6.77 3.46 -1.95
C LEU A 50 -5.60 4.34 -1.51
N ALA A 51 -4.38 3.82 -1.47
CA ALA A 51 -3.18 4.58 -1.15
C ALA A 51 -2.95 5.73 -2.15
N VAL A 52 -3.15 5.47 -3.45
CA VAL A 52 -3.13 6.50 -4.50
C VAL A 52 -4.29 7.48 -4.33
N ALA A 53 -5.50 6.97 -4.05
CA ALA A 53 -6.69 7.81 -3.83
C ALA A 53 -6.51 8.74 -2.62
N PHE A 54 -5.85 8.30 -1.55
CA PHE A 54 -5.53 9.10 -0.37
C PHE A 54 -4.22 9.89 -0.48
N GLN A 55 -3.49 9.75 -1.60
CA GLN A 55 -2.26 10.51 -1.86
C GLN A 55 -1.20 10.32 -0.77
N CYS A 56 -1.11 9.09 -0.25
CA CYS A 56 -0.20 8.73 0.84
C CYS A 56 1.03 8.01 0.26
N SER A 57 2.17 8.71 0.19
CA SER A 57 3.42 8.18 -0.35
C SER A 57 3.93 6.96 0.42
N TRP A 58 3.82 6.96 1.76
CA TRP A 58 4.16 5.81 2.60
C TRP A 58 3.26 4.61 2.34
N CYS A 59 1.95 4.84 2.23
CA CYS A 59 0.97 3.79 1.97
C CYS A 59 1.16 3.18 0.57
N ILE A 60 1.53 3.99 -0.43
CA ILE A 60 1.89 3.50 -1.77
C ILE A 60 3.09 2.56 -1.67
N ALA A 61 4.15 2.96 -0.95
CA ALA A 61 5.33 2.13 -0.78
C ALA A 61 5.04 0.80 -0.05
N VAL A 62 4.21 0.83 0.99
CA VAL A 62 3.76 -0.37 1.73
C VAL A 62 2.99 -1.30 0.80
N HIS A 63 1.91 -0.83 0.16
CA HIS A 63 1.05 -1.72 -0.61
C HIS A 63 1.64 -2.11 -1.98
N VAL A 64 2.60 -1.36 -2.52
CA VAL A 64 3.42 -1.85 -3.64
C VAL A 64 4.23 -3.07 -3.22
N LYS A 65 4.88 -3.03 -2.05
CA LYS A 65 5.62 -4.18 -1.53
C LYS A 65 4.68 -5.36 -1.25
N ASP A 66 3.54 -5.13 -0.62
CA ASP A 66 2.58 -6.20 -0.31
C ASP A 66 2.02 -6.85 -1.58
N CYS A 67 1.73 -6.05 -2.62
CA CYS A 67 1.36 -6.57 -3.95
C CYS A 67 2.46 -7.48 -4.53
N VAL A 68 3.73 -7.07 -4.46
CA VAL A 68 4.87 -7.86 -4.95
C VAL A 68 5.03 -9.17 -4.17
N ASP A 69 4.88 -9.12 -2.85
CA ASP A 69 4.94 -10.30 -1.98
C ASP A 69 3.80 -11.28 -2.32
N ALA A 70 2.60 -10.75 -2.58
CA ALA A 70 1.42 -11.48 -3.04
C ALA A 70 1.44 -11.87 -4.53
N LYS A 71 2.58 -11.68 -5.23
CA LYS A 71 2.81 -12.07 -6.63
C LYS A 71 1.90 -11.37 -7.64
N ALA A 72 1.46 -10.15 -7.35
CA ALA A 72 0.82 -9.30 -8.34
C ALA A 72 1.78 -8.94 -9.48
N THR A 73 1.26 -8.88 -10.70
CA THR A 73 2.05 -8.42 -11.86
C THR A 73 2.10 -6.90 -11.92
N LYS A 74 3.05 -6.38 -12.71
CA LYS A 74 3.16 -4.94 -12.98
C LYS A 74 1.86 -4.39 -13.58
N GLU A 75 1.23 -5.15 -14.48
CA GLU A 75 -0.02 -4.79 -15.14
C GLU A 75 -1.18 -4.74 -14.15
N GLU A 76 -1.33 -5.74 -13.28
CA GLU A 76 -2.38 -5.76 -12.26
C GLU A 76 -2.29 -4.55 -11.32
N MET A 77 -1.08 -4.19 -10.90
CA MET A 77 -0.84 -3.04 -10.02
C MET A 77 -1.18 -1.71 -10.69
N LEU A 78 -0.82 -1.55 -11.96
CA LEU A 78 -1.13 -0.33 -12.73
C LEU A 78 -2.63 -0.21 -13.01
N GLU A 79 -3.31 -1.31 -13.35
CA GLU A 79 -4.77 -1.33 -13.51
C GLU A 79 -5.48 -0.94 -12.21
N ALA A 80 -5.04 -1.49 -11.08
CA ALA A 80 -5.58 -1.13 -9.76
C ALA A 80 -5.34 0.35 -9.43
N ALA A 81 -4.12 0.85 -9.62
CA ALA A 81 -3.79 2.26 -9.37
C ALA A 81 -4.62 3.22 -10.24
N MET A 82 -4.92 2.83 -11.48
CA MET A 82 -5.78 3.61 -12.37
C MET A 82 -7.24 3.72 -11.88
N MET A 83 -7.72 2.82 -11.01
CA MET A 83 -9.06 2.96 -10.40
C MET A 83 -9.14 4.20 -9.51
N ALA A 84 -8.04 4.60 -8.87
CA ALA A 84 -7.96 5.88 -8.16
C ALA A 84 -8.11 7.08 -9.13
N VAL A 85 -7.56 6.96 -10.35
CA VAL A 85 -7.64 7.99 -11.39
C VAL A 85 -9.07 8.10 -11.94
N VAL A 86 -9.75 6.96 -12.16
CA VAL A 86 -11.17 6.95 -12.56
C VAL A 86 -12.01 7.76 -11.57
N MET A 87 -11.76 7.60 -10.27
CA MET A 87 -12.54 8.26 -9.22
C MET A 87 -12.09 9.69 -8.90
N GLY A 88 -10.81 10.03 -9.10
CA GLY A 88 -10.22 11.27 -8.62
C GLY A 88 -9.53 12.15 -9.66
N GLY A 89 -9.49 11.73 -10.93
CA GLY A 89 -8.96 12.50 -12.05
C GLY A 89 -7.47 12.84 -11.96
N GLY A 90 -7.11 14.00 -12.53
CA GLY A 90 -5.72 14.47 -12.67
C GLY A 90 -4.87 14.44 -11.38
N PRO A 91 -5.38 14.86 -10.20
CA PRO A 91 -4.61 14.78 -8.95
C PRO A 91 -4.13 13.38 -8.60
N LYS A 92 -4.93 12.33 -8.90
CA LYS A 92 -4.54 10.94 -8.63
C LYS A 92 -3.60 10.40 -9.69
N LEU A 93 -3.76 10.85 -10.94
CA LEU A 93 -2.83 10.54 -12.02
C LEU A 93 -1.39 10.94 -11.67
N MET A 94 -1.19 12.11 -11.05
CA MET A 94 0.15 12.55 -10.67
C MET A 94 0.82 11.66 -9.63
N TYR A 95 0.05 10.96 -8.79
CA TYR A 95 0.59 10.05 -7.77
C TYR A 95 0.99 8.69 -8.34
N ILE A 96 0.66 8.40 -9.60
CA ILE A 96 1.15 7.20 -10.30
C ILE A 96 2.67 7.22 -10.46
N ASP A 97 3.30 8.40 -10.50
CA ASP A 97 4.77 8.52 -10.51
C ASP A 97 5.41 7.80 -9.31
N LEU A 98 4.82 7.95 -8.11
CA LEU A 98 5.28 7.26 -6.90
C LEU A 98 5.03 5.75 -6.96
N VAL A 99 3.97 5.32 -7.66
CA VAL A 99 3.71 3.89 -7.91
C VAL A 99 4.83 3.32 -8.77
N TYR A 100 5.21 3.99 -9.86
CA TYR A 100 6.36 3.59 -10.67
C TYR A 100 7.66 3.59 -9.85
N GLU A 101 7.95 4.66 -9.10
CA GLU A 101 9.16 4.77 -8.26
C GLU A 101 9.29 3.61 -7.27
N GLU A 102 8.18 3.14 -6.70
CA GLU A 102 8.19 1.98 -5.79
C GLU A 102 8.21 0.64 -6.54
N MET A 103 7.55 0.52 -7.70
CA MET A 103 7.52 -0.71 -8.50
C MET A 103 8.88 -1.03 -9.14
N ASP A 104 9.62 -0.03 -9.61
CA ASP A 104 10.92 -0.21 -10.27
C ASP A 104 11.99 -0.81 -9.33
N LYS A 105 11.71 -0.84 -8.03
CA LYS A 105 12.55 -1.52 -7.02
C LYS A 105 12.43 -3.05 -7.09
N TYR A 106 11.38 -3.56 -7.72
CA TYR A 106 11.04 -5.00 -7.76
C TYR A 106 10.94 -5.55 -9.18
N PHE A 107 10.46 -4.75 -10.13
CA PHE A 107 10.31 -5.14 -11.54
C PHE A 107 11.42 -4.47 -12.35
N LYS A 108 12.26 -5.26 -13.02
CA LYS A 108 13.31 -4.78 -13.93
C LYS A 108 12.78 -4.61 -15.35
#